data_AF-A0A3Q0L5S6-F1
#
_entry.id   AF-A0A3Q0L5S6-F1
#
_cell.length_a   1.000
_cell.length_b   1.000
_cell.length_c   1.000
_cell.angle_alpha   90.00
_cell.angle_beta   90.00
_cell.angle_gamma   90.00
#
_symmetry.space_group_name_H-M   'P 1'
#
loop_
_entity.id
_entity.type
_entity.pdbx_description
1 polymer ?
#
loop_
_entity_poly.entity_id
_entity_poly.type
_entity_poly.pdbx_seq_one_letter_code
_entity_poly.pdbx_strand_id
1 'polypeptide(L)'
;MENSLILVTLSAEQISQAKAVNGQRKQITHALLCGSYGQMFGTEKQCSKYYNVWKDIFQDLFSESKSVQACDVINYESTFDLVNILIAAADEKKQVNKCIKPTKGQKPQPTEKKGFWARIFG
;
A
#
# COMPACT_ATOMS: atom_id res chain seq x y z
N MET A 1 -6.50 -6.25 -13.20
CA MET A 1 -5.14 -5.73 -13.00
C MET A 1 -4.72 -6.11 -11.61
N GLU A 2 -3.55 -6.73 -11.47
CA GLU A 2 -2.95 -6.89 -10.16
C GLU A 2 -2.71 -5.50 -9.55
N ASN A 3 -3.02 -5.34 -8.27
CA ASN A 3 -2.79 -4.09 -7.55
C ASN A 3 -1.29 -3.98 -7.25
N SER A 4 -0.52 -3.46 -8.19
CA SER A 4 0.91 -3.18 -7.99
C SER A 4 1.12 -1.73 -7.56
N LEU A 5 2.08 -1.51 -6.66
CA LEU A 5 2.61 -0.18 -6.37
C LEU A 5 3.80 0.09 -7.28
N ILE A 6 3.65 1.03 -8.22
CA ILE A 6 4.64 1.27 -9.27
C ILE A 6 5.12 2.72 -9.21
N LEU A 7 6.41 2.91 -8.95
CA LEU A 7 7.09 4.19 -9.17
C LEU A 7 7.62 4.24 -10.60
N VAL A 8 7.15 5.18 -11.41
CA VAL A 8 7.53 5.30 -12.82
C VAL A 8 8.14 6.66 -13.13
N THR A 9 9.26 6.65 -13.87
CA THR A 9 9.79 7.83 -14.56
C THR A 9 8.97 8.08 -15.82
N LEU A 10 8.52 9.31 -16.02
CA LEU A 10 7.66 9.65 -17.16
C LEU A 10 8.48 10.10 -18.37
N SER A 11 8.03 9.71 -19.57
CA SER A 11 8.58 10.24 -20.82
C SER A 11 8.20 11.71 -21.02
N ALA A 12 8.87 12.41 -21.95
CA ALA A 12 8.55 13.80 -22.26
C ALA A 12 7.08 13.99 -22.68
N GLU A 13 6.53 13.05 -23.45
CA GLU A 13 5.13 13.06 -23.88
C GLU A 13 4.18 12.88 -22.69
N GLN A 14 4.48 11.90 -21.83
CA GLN A 14 3.71 11.63 -20.61
C GLN A 14 3.75 12.82 -19.64
N ILE A 15 4.90 13.49 -19.51
CA ILE A 15 5.05 14.70 -18.69
C ILE A 15 4.15 15.82 -19.24
N SER A 16 4.12 16.01 -20.56
CA SER A 16 3.27 17.01 -21.21
C SER A 16 1.79 16.75 -20.92
N GLN A 17 1.35 15.50 -21.08
CA GLN A 17 -0.04 15.09 -20.81
C GLN A 17 -0.39 15.24 -19.32
N ALA A 18 0.49 14.80 -18.42
CA ALA A 18 0.31 14.95 -16.97
C ALA A 18 0.19 16.42 -16.56
N LYS A 19 1.02 17.31 -17.12
CA LYS A 19 0.95 18.76 -16.84
C LYS A 19 -0.31 19.41 -17.39
N ALA A 20 -0.78 18.97 -18.55
CA ALA A 20 -2.03 19.47 -19.13
C ALA A 20 -3.23 19.22 -18.21
N VAL A 21 -3.29 18.04 -17.57
CA VAL A 21 -4.40 17.65 -16.68
C VAL A 21 -4.22 18.19 -15.27
N ASN A 22 -3.03 18.07 -14.68
CA ASN A 22 -2.81 18.38 -13.26
C ASN A 22 -2.42 19.84 -12.99
N GLY A 23 -2.10 20.60 -14.04
CA GLY A 23 -1.71 22.00 -13.97
C GLY A 23 -0.30 22.25 -14.51
N GLN A 24 -0.20 23.13 -15.51
CA GLN A 24 1.01 23.40 -16.28
C GLN A 24 2.21 23.88 -15.44
N ARG A 25 1.94 24.58 -14.33
CA ARG A 25 2.99 25.07 -13.42
C ARG A 25 3.62 23.99 -12.54
N LYS A 26 3.00 22.80 -12.44
CA LYS A 26 3.52 21.73 -11.56
C LYS A 26 4.77 21.12 -12.17
N GLN A 27 5.77 20.88 -11.32
CA GLN A 27 6.92 20.07 -11.70
C GLN A 27 6.53 18.60 -11.63
N ILE A 28 6.40 17.97 -12.79
CA ILE A 28 6.05 16.56 -12.94
C ILE A 28 7.15 15.89 -13.74
N THR A 29 7.75 14.85 -13.16
CA THR A 29 8.76 13.99 -13.80
C THR A 29 8.49 12.51 -13.55
N HIS A 30 7.71 12.19 -12.51
CA HIS A 30 7.40 10.83 -12.10
C HIS A 30 5.90 10.69 -11.81
N ALA A 31 5.43 9.45 -11.85
CA ALA A 31 4.15 9.06 -11.31
C ALA A 31 4.32 7.92 -10.30
N LEU A 32 3.37 7.86 -9.37
CA LEU A 32 3.20 6.73 -8.46
C LEU A 32 1.83 6.14 -8.73
N LEU A 33 1.81 4.92 -9.28
CA LEU A 33 0.60 4.18 -9.62
C LEU A 33 0.30 3.20 -8.48
N CYS A 34 -0.92 3.23 -7.96
CA CYS A 34 -1.35 2.42 -6.82
C CYS A 34 -2.43 1.42 -7.24
N GLY A 35 -2.26 0.78 -8.41
CA GLY A 35 -3.24 -0.15 -8.95
C GLY A 35 -4.63 0.48 -9.10
N SER A 36 -5.67 -0.23 -8.63
CA SER A 36 -7.05 0.26 -8.66
C SER A 36 -7.34 1.42 -7.70
N TYR A 37 -6.44 1.71 -6.75
CA TYR A 37 -6.66 2.77 -5.76
C TYR A 37 -6.41 4.17 -6.31
N GLY A 38 -5.74 4.26 -7.46
CA GLY A 38 -5.46 5.51 -8.14
C GLY A 38 -3.98 5.81 -8.26
N GLN A 39 -3.64 7.08 -8.38
CA GLN A 39 -2.33 7.52 -8.84
C GLN A 39 -2.02 8.96 -8.43
N MET A 40 -0.74 9.29 -8.37
CA MET A 40 -0.29 10.67 -8.18
C MET A 40 0.89 11.03 -9.08
N PHE A 41 0.91 12.27 -9.54
CA PHE A 41 1.97 12.83 -10.39
C PHE A 41 2.78 13.88 -9.62
N GLY A 42 4.10 13.87 -9.78
CA GLY A 42 4.96 14.81 -9.07
C GLY A 42 6.43 14.73 -9.49
N THR A 43 7.29 15.30 -8.66
CA THR A 43 8.74 15.17 -8.83
C THR A 43 9.20 13.80 -8.35
N GLU A 44 10.37 13.36 -8.81
CA GLU A 44 11.04 12.14 -8.33
C GLU A 44 11.08 12.07 -6.81
N LYS A 45 11.51 13.16 -6.16
CA LYS A 45 11.62 13.24 -4.69
C LYS A 45 10.26 13.02 -4.02
N GLN A 46 9.20 13.60 -4.55
CA GLN A 46 7.86 13.46 -3.99
C GLN A 46 7.33 12.04 -4.16
N CYS A 47 7.36 11.50 -5.39
CA CYS A 47 6.87 10.15 -5.68
C CYS A 47 7.68 9.08 -4.93
N SER A 48 9.01 9.21 -4.88
CA SER A 48 9.88 8.28 -4.16
C SER A 48 9.64 8.30 -2.65
N LYS A 49 9.36 9.47 -2.07
CA LYS A 49 8.99 9.58 -0.66
C LYS A 49 7.75 8.76 -0.34
N TYR A 50 6.67 8.92 -1.12
CA TYR A 50 5.43 8.18 -0.89
C TYR A 50 5.60 6.70 -1.21
N TYR A 51 6.25 6.35 -2.31
CA TYR A 51 6.55 4.96 -2.66
C TYR A 51 7.24 4.21 -1.52
N ASN A 52 8.30 4.79 -0.96
CA ASN A 52 9.06 4.15 0.12
C ASN A 52 8.26 3.97 1.40
N VAL A 53 7.33 4.88 1.71
CA VAL A 53 6.47 4.77 2.89
C VAL A 53 5.32 3.79 2.65
N TRP A 54 4.68 3.87 1.48
CA TRP A 54 3.47 3.12 1.17
C TRP A 54 3.75 1.65 0.87
N LYS A 55 4.91 1.31 0.29
CA LYS A 55 5.29 -0.09 0.07
C LYS A 55 5.34 -0.89 1.37
N ASP A 56 5.69 -0.24 2.49
CA ASP A 56 5.81 -0.87 3.80
C ASP A 56 4.47 -0.81 4.57
N ILE A 57 3.83 0.37 4.62
CA ILE A 57 2.58 0.57 5.37
C ILE A 57 1.40 -0.19 4.74
N PHE A 58 1.32 -0.20 3.41
CA PHE A 58 0.23 -0.79 2.66
C PHE A 58 0.67 -2.05 1.90
N GLN A 59 1.72 -2.75 2.37
CA GLN A 59 2.24 -3.95 1.72
C GLN A 59 1.14 -4.97 1.43
N ASP A 60 0.17 -5.12 2.33
CA ASP A 60 -0.92 -6.09 2.19
C ASP A 60 -1.90 -5.69 1.09
N LEU A 61 -1.95 -4.43 0.66
CA LEU A 61 -2.82 -3.97 -0.44
C LEU A 61 -2.25 -4.32 -1.81
N PHE A 62 -0.92 -4.47 -1.92
CA PHE A 62 -0.25 -4.61 -3.20
C PHE A 62 0.29 -6.03 -3.39
N SER A 63 0.14 -6.59 -4.59
CA SER A 63 0.74 -7.88 -4.94
C SER A 63 2.26 -7.77 -5.08
N GLU A 64 2.73 -6.62 -5.56
CA GLU A 64 4.14 -6.30 -5.73
C GLU A 64 4.38 -4.78 -5.60
N SER A 65 5.62 -4.41 -5.33
CA SER A 65 6.10 -3.03 -5.38
C SER A 65 7.34 -2.96 -6.26
N LYS A 66 7.34 -2.10 -7.27
CA LYS A 66 8.47 -1.98 -8.21
C LYS A 66 8.69 -0.55 -8.69
N SER A 67 9.91 -0.28 -9.13
CA SER A 67 10.26 0.95 -9.83
C SER A 67 10.66 0.64 -11.27
N VAL A 68 10.16 1.43 -12.22
CA VAL A 68 10.35 1.22 -13.65
C VAL A 68 10.67 2.54 -14.35
N GLN A 69 11.44 2.48 -15.44
CA GLN A 69 11.81 3.67 -16.22
C GLN A 69 10.73 4.09 -17.23
N ALA A 70 9.83 3.18 -17.58
CA ALA A 70 8.71 3.44 -18.48
C ALA A 70 7.57 2.47 -18.16
N CYS A 71 6.34 2.96 -18.22
CA CYS A 71 5.15 2.13 -18.28
C CYS A 71 4.04 2.88 -19.02
N ASP A 72 3.04 2.14 -19.48
CA ASP A 72 1.85 2.75 -20.06
C ASP A 72 1.02 3.38 -18.92
N VAL A 73 0.83 4.70 -19.02
CA VAL A 73 -0.03 5.47 -18.14
C VAL A 73 -1.34 5.73 -18.87
N ILE A 74 -2.41 5.09 -18.41
CA ILE A 74 -3.72 5.11 -19.07
C ILE A 74 -4.50 6.39 -18.74
N ASN A 75 -4.37 6.88 -17.50
CA ASN A 75 -5.01 8.08 -17.01
C ASN A 75 -3.93 9.04 -16.46
N TYR A 76 -4.07 10.33 -16.70
CA TYR A 76 -3.15 11.37 -16.24
C TYR A 76 -3.70 12.22 -15.10
N GLU A 77 -4.94 12.02 -14.68
CA GLU A 77 -5.50 12.73 -13.54
C GLU A 77 -4.94 12.19 -12.22
N SER A 78 -4.44 13.06 -11.34
CA SER A 78 -4.07 12.66 -9.99
C SER A 78 -5.33 12.36 -9.18
N THR A 79 -5.33 11.24 -8.48
CA THR A 79 -6.42 10.88 -7.58
C THR A 79 -6.42 11.80 -6.37
N PHE A 80 -7.52 12.53 -6.20
CA PHE A 80 -7.73 13.33 -4.99
C PHE A 80 -7.85 12.41 -3.78
N ASP A 81 -7.20 12.81 -2.69
CA ASP A 81 -7.25 12.11 -1.40
C ASP A 81 -6.79 10.63 -1.41
N LEU A 82 -5.83 10.31 -2.29
CA LEU A 82 -5.28 8.97 -2.47
C LEU A 82 -4.84 8.29 -1.16
N VAL A 83 -4.28 9.05 -0.21
CA VAL A 83 -3.82 8.47 1.06
C VAL A 83 -4.97 7.94 1.91
N ASN A 84 -6.09 8.67 2.00
CA ASN A 84 -7.24 8.22 2.76
C ASN A 84 -7.92 7.02 2.11
N ILE A 85 -7.93 6.96 0.77
CA ILE A 85 -8.38 5.78 0.00
C ILE A 85 -7.54 4.55 0.40
N LEU A 86 -6.21 4.68 0.44
CA LEU A 86 -5.32 3.59 0.84
C LEU A 86 -5.52 3.18 2.30
N ILE A 87 -5.70 4.14 3.21
CA ILE A 87 -5.99 3.87 4.62
C ILE A 87 -7.28 3.06 4.76
N ALA A 88 -8.36 3.53 4.13
CA ALA A 88 -9.66 2.86 4.19
C ALA A 88 -9.59 1.42 3.65
N ALA A 89 -8.93 1.22 2.51
CA ALA A 89 -8.74 -0.11 1.92
C ALA A 89 -7.91 -1.03 2.83
N ALA A 90 -6.85 -0.51 3.46
CA ALA A 90 -6.02 -1.28 4.36
C ALA A 90 -6.80 -1.71 5.61
N ASP A 91 -7.62 -0.83 6.16
CA ASP A 91 -8.45 -1.12 7.32
C ASP A 91 -9.56 -2.12 7.01
N GLU A 92 -10.20 -2.02 5.84
CA GLU A 92 -11.16 -3.00 5.36
C GLU A 92 -10.53 -4.39 5.22
N LYS A 93 -9.34 -4.48 4.59
CA LYS A 93 -8.62 -5.75 4.43
C LYS A 93 -8.25 -6.38 5.77
N LYS A 94 -7.85 -5.57 6.76
CA LYS A 94 -7.61 -6.04 8.14
C LYS A 94 -8.88 -6.58 8.80
N GLN A 95 -10.05 -5.96 8.56
CA GLN A 95 -11.32 -6.45 9.10
C GLN A 95 -11.76 -7.78 8.47
N VAL A 96 -11.63 -7.91 7.15
CA VAL A 96 -11.90 -9.17 6.43
C VAL A 96 -10.99 -10.28 6.95
N ASN A 97 -9.70 -10.03 7.12
CA ASN A 97 -8.75 -11.00 7.69
C ASN A 97 -9.08 -11.38 9.14
N LYS A 98 -9.66 -10.47 9.94
CA LYS A 98 -10.13 -10.79 11.29
C LYS A 98 -11.41 -11.63 11.27
N CYS A 99 -12.32 -11.38 10.33
CA CYS A 99 -13.59 -12.10 10.18
C CYS A 99 -13.39 -13.54 9.65
N ILE A 100 -12.39 -13.75 8.78
CA ILE A 100 -12.10 -15.06 8.16
C ILE A 100 -11.24 -15.95 9.07
N LYS A 101 -10.61 -15.44 10.14
CA LYS A 101 -9.88 -16.31 11.09
C LYS A 101 -10.85 -17.31 11.72
N PRO A 102 -10.70 -18.63 11.48
CA PRO A 102 -11.51 -19.61 12.17
C PRO A 102 -11.12 -19.63 13.65
N THR A 103 -12.14 -19.59 14.51
CA THR A 103 -12.08 -19.98 15.91
C THR A 103 -11.48 -21.38 16.03
N LYS A 104 -10.15 -21.49 16.12
CA LYS A 104 -9.53 -22.66 16.76
C LYS A 104 -9.64 -22.44 18.26
N GLY A 105 -10.70 -22.99 18.83
CA GLY A 105 -11.02 -22.84 20.24
C GLY A 105 -12.04 -23.86 20.76
N GLN A 106 -11.93 -25.13 20.37
CA GLN A 106 -12.37 -26.20 21.27
C GLN A 106 -11.39 -26.22 22.45
N LYS A 107 -11.79 -25.64 23.58
CA LYS A 107 -11.16 -25.91 24.89
C LYS A 107 -11.59 -27.30 25.36
N PRO A 108 -10.69 -28.26 25.60
CA PRO A 108 -10.92 -29.25 26.64
C PRO A 108 -10.74 -28.58 28.02
N GLN A 109 -11.53 -29.06 28.97
CA GLN A 109 -11.67 -28.61 30.35
C GLN A 109 -10.34 -28.48 31.14
N PRO A 110 -10.32 -27.68 32.23
CA PRO A 110 -9.12 -27.50 33.03
C PRO A 110 -8.83 -28.78 33.81
N THR A 111 -7.66 -29.39 33.57
CA THR A 111 -7.10 -30.37 34.50
C THR A 111 -6.06 -29.67 35.35
N GLU A 112 -6.39 -29.48 36.63
CA GLU A 112 -5.42 -29.16 37.67
C GLU A 112 -4.33 -30.23 37.67
N LYS A 113 -3.06 -29.84 37.45
CA LYS A 113 -1.92 -30.55 38.03
C LYS A 113 -0.89 -29.54 38.53
N LYS A 114 -0.87 -29.42 39.86
CA LYS A 114 0.16 -28.76 40.66
C LYS A 114 1.55 -29.31 40.30
N GLY A 115 2.55 -28.43 40.36
CA GLY A 115 3.93 -28.84 40.64
C GLY A 115 4.90 -28.76 39.47
N PHE A 116 5.31 -27.55 39.10
CA PHE A 116 6.62 -27.36 38.44
C PHE A 116 7.40 -26.12 38.93
N TRP A 117 6.80 -25.28 39.78
CA TRP A 117 7.46 -24.12 40.38
C TRP A 117 7.81 -24.29 41.88
N ALA A 118 7.43 -25.41 42.51
CA ALA A 118 7.74 -25.70 43.92
C ALA A 118 9.19 -26.22 44.14
N ARG A 119 10.11 -25.98 43.21
CA ARG A 119 11.48 -26.50 43.29
C ARG A 119 12.59 -25.54 42.83
N ILE A 120 12.25 -24.28 42.55
CA ILE A 120 13.25 -23.26 42.17
C ILE A 120 13.33 -22.09 43.18
N PHE A 121 12.40 -21.97 44.13
CA PHE A 121 12.57 -21.05 45.27
C PHE A 121 12.01 -21.68 46.57
N GLY A 122 12.88 -22.36 47.34
CA GLY A 122 12.68 -22.67 48.76
C GLY A 122 11.89 -23.92 49.08
#